data_AF-A0A956W3E8-F1
#
_entry.id   AF-A0A956W3E8-F1
#
_cell.length_a   1.000
_cell.length_b   1.000
_cell.length_c   1.000
_cell.angle_alpha   90.00
_cell.angle_beta   90.00
_cell.angle_gamma   90.00
#
_symmetry.space_group_name_H-M   'P 1'
#
loop_
_entity.id
_entity.type
_entity.pdbx_description
1 polymer ?
#
loop_
_entity_poly.entity_id
_entity_poly.type
_entity_poly.pdbx_seq_one_letter_code
_entity_poly.pdbx_strand_id
1 'polypeptide(L)' 'YTRATRMIAAKTPVVAAVQGAAVGGGLGLACSADFRVGCSETRMTANFAQLGFHHGFGLTVLLPP' A
#
# COMPACT_ATOMS: atom_id res chain seq x y z
N TYR A 1 -3.61 -8.48 -9.57
CA TYR A 1 -3.78 -7.12 -9.00
C TYR A 1 -4.49 -6.15 -9.94
N THR A 2 -5.57 -6.56 -10.63
CA THR A 2 -6.24 -5.75 -11.67
C THR A 2 -6.96 -4.52 -11.13
N ARG A 3 -7.36 -4.53 -9.86
CA ARG A 3 -8.00 -3.35 -9.22
C ARG A 3 -6.97 -2.30 -8.80
N ALA A 4 -5.85 -2.73 -8.22
CA ALA A 4 -4.75 -1.83 -7.88
C ALA A 4 -4.17 -1.11 -9.10
N THR A 5 -3.96 -1.83 -10.20
CA THR A 5 -3.51 -1.23 -11.46
C THR A 5 -4.50 -0.20 -12.03
N ARG A 6 -5.81 -0.41 -11.85
CA ARG A 6 -6.82 0.61 -12.20
C ARG A 6 -6.76 1.85 -11.32
N MET A 7 -6.44 1.70 -10.02
CA MET A 7 -6.24 2.84 -9.12
C MET A 7 -5.00 3.64 -9.51
N ILE A 8 -3.87 2.96 -9.75
CA ILE A 8 -2.61 3.59 -10.17
C ILE A 8 -2.76 4.34 -11.51
N ALA A 9 -3.53 3.78 -12.45
CA ALA A 9 -3.76 4.40 -13.76
C ALA A 9 -4.97 5.37 -13.78
N ALA A 10 -5.64 5.59 -12.65
CA ALA A 10 -6.81 6.46 -12.60
C ALA A 10 -6.40 7.91 -12.88
N LYS A 11 -7.21 8.61 -13.69
CA LYS A 11 -7.07 10.06 -13.87
C LYS A 11 -7.67 10.86 -12.71
N THR A 12 -8.59 10.24 -11.97
CA THR A 12 -9.16 10.81 -10.75
C THR A 12 -8.20 10.55 -9.60
N PRO A 13 -7.79 11.60 -8.84
CA PRO A 13 -6.93 11.41 -7.68
C PRO A 13 -7.52 10.43 -6.67
N VAL A 14 -6.71 9.48 -6.20
CA VAL A 14 -7.08 8.45 -5.25
C VAL A 14 -6.42 8.75 -3.90
N VAL A 15 -7.23 8.86 -2.85
CA VAL A 15 -6.78 9.09 -1.47
C VAL A 15 -7.07 7.85 -0.62
N ALA A 16 -6.03 7.28 -0.01
CA ALA A 16 -6.16 6.25 1.00
C ALA A 16 -6.23 6.89 2.39
N ALA A 17 -7.42 6.91 2.99
CA ALA A 17 -7.60 7.25 4.41
C ALA A 17 -7.31 6.01 5.26
N VAL A 18 -6.17 5.99 5.95
CA VAL A 18 -5.70 4.84 6.73
C VAL A 18 -5.98 5.09 8.20
N GLN A 19 -6.99 4.42 8.76
CA GLN A 19 -7.40 4.56 10.17
C GLN A 19 -6.98 3.34 10.99
N GLY A 20 -5.71 2.96 10.91
CA GLY A 20 -5.18 1.78 11.59
C GLY A 20 -4.02 1.12 10.84
N ALA A 21 -3.95 -0.21 10.91
CA ALA A 21 -2.84 -0.97 10.34
C ALA A 21 -2.98 -1.20 8.83
N ALA A 22 -1.99 -0.76 8.05
CA ALA A 22 -1.75 -1.13 6.66
C ALA A 22 -0.52 -2.04 6.61
N VAL A 23 -0.74 -3.36 6.67
CA VAL A 23 0.32 -4.38 6.76
C VAL A 23 0.29 -5.26 5.51
N GLY A 24 1.47 -5.56 4.98
CA GLY A 24 1.61 -6.48 3.85
C GLY A 24 0.80 -6.06 2.63
N GLY A 25 -0.22 -6.85 2.25
CA GLY A 25 -1.12 -6.49 1.14
C GLY A 25 -1.90 -5.19 1.38
N GLY A 26 -2.23 -4.86 2.62
CA GLY A 26 -2.86 -3.58 2.98
C GLY A 26 -1.93 -2.39 2.78
N LEU A 27 -0.63 -2.58 3.04
CA LEU A 27 0.40 -1.58 2.68
C LEU A 27 0.47 -1.40 1.16
N GLY A 28 0.48 -2.50 0.41
CA GLY A 28 0.45 -2.48 -1.05
C GLY A 28 -0.75 -1.72 -1.62
N LEU A 29 -1.93 -1.93 -1.06
CA LEU A 29 -3.14 -1.19 -1.44
C LEU A 29 -3.00 0.30 -1.14
N ALA A 30 -2.54 0.67 0.06
CA ALA A 30 -2.31 2.06 0.42
C ALA A 30 -1.27 2.73 -0.50
N CYS A 31 -0.22 2.00 -0.88
CA CYS A 31 0.81 2.46 -1.82
C CYS A 31 0.30 2.62 -3.27
N SER A 32 -0.81 1.97 -3.64
CA SER A 32 -1.43 2.12 -4.96
C SER A 32 -2.27 3.38 -5.14
N ALA A 33 -2.54 4.11 -4.04
CA ALA A 33 -3.17 5.43 -4.05
C ALA A 33 -2.14 6.55 -4.26
N ASP A 34 -2.56 7.69 -4.80
CA ASP A 34 -1.72 8.87 -4.97
C ASP A 34 -1.32 9.47 -3.62
N PHE A 35 -2.31 9.59 -2.71
CA PHE A 35 -2.13 10.15 -1.39
C PHE A 35 -2.50 9.14 -0.31
N ARG A 36 -1.80 9.21 0.83
CA ARG A 36 -2.07 8.44 2.03
C ARG A 36 -2.25 9.40 3.20
N VAL A 37 -3.40 9.36 3.86
CA VAL A 37 -3.72 10.20 5.02
C VAL A 37 -3.95 9.28 6.21
N GLY A 38 -3.12 9.42 7.24
CA GLY A 38 -3.19 8.61 8.46
C GLY A 38 -3.71 9.38 9.68
N CYS A 39 -4.02 8.63 10.74
CA CYS A 39 -4.23 9.11 12.11
C CYS A 39 -3.09 8.66 13.06
N SER A 40 -3.12 9.08 14.34
CA SER A 40 -2.14 8.72 15.37
C SER A 40 -2.00 7.20 15.59
N GLU A 41 -3.04 6.43 15.28
CA GLU A 41 -3.10 4.98 15.40
C GLU A 41 -2.63 4.26 14.12
N THR A 42 -2.28 5.00 13.07
CA THR A 42 -1.84 4.41 11.79
C THR A 42 -0.52 3.68 11.95
N ARG A 43 -0.45 2.46 11.42
CA ARG A 43 0.77 1.65 11.37
C ARG A 43 0.97 1.10 9.96
N MET A 44 2.14 1.31 9.37
CA MET A 44 2.44 0.87 8.00
C MET A 44 3.66 -0.03 8.02
N THR A 45 3.53 -1.28 7.58
CA THR A 45 4.61 -2.28 7.70
C THR A 45 4.67 -3.23 6.51
N ALA A 46 5.86 -3.34 5.92
CA ALA A 46 6.22 -4.37 4.95
C ALA A 46 6.79 -5.61 5.67
N ASN A 47 5.94 -6.41 6.32
CA ASN A 47 6.37 -7.56 7.12
C ASN A 47 6.69 -8.82 6.31
N PHE A 48 6.57 -8.80 4.97
CA PHE A 48 6.80 -9.97 4.12
C PHE A 48 8.17 -10.60 4.37
N ALA A 49 9.23 -9.78 4.40
CA ALA A 49 10.59 -10.25 4.62
C ALA A 49 10.77 -10.93 6.00
N GLN A 50 10.13 -10.38 7.04
CA GLN A 50 10.14 -10.98 8.39
C GLN A 50 9.45 -12.35 8.44
N LEU A 51 8.51 -12.59 7.53
CA LEU A 51 7.79 -13.85 7.39
C LEU A 51 8.46 -14.82 6.38
N GLY A 52 9.61 -14.45 5.79
CA GLY A 52 10.29 -15.25 4.77
C GLY A 52 9.66 -15.21 3.38
N PHE A 53 8.80 -14.22 3.11
CA PHE A 53 8.15 -14.03 1.81
C PHE A 53 8.77 -12.87 1.02
N HIS A 54 8.68 -12.97 -0.31
CA HIS A 54 8.92 -11.82 -1.18
C HIS A 54 7.80 -10.78 -1.00
N HIS A 55 8.11 -9.51 -1.26
CA HIS A 55 7.14 -8.43 -1.13
C HIS A 55 6.04 -8.56 -2.20
N GLY A 56 4.82 -8.86 -1.75
CA GLY A 56 3.65 -8.98 -2.61
C GLY A 56 3.08 -7.63 -3.06
N PHE A 57 2.03 -7.66 -3.88
CA PHE A 57 1.28 -6.47 -4.33
C PHE A 57 2.10 -5.46 -5.16
N GLY A 58 3.23 -5.89 -5.75
CA GLY A 58 4.10 -4.97 -6.48
C GLY A 58 4.78 -3.94 -5.58
N LEU A 59 4.91 -4.22 -4.28
CA LEU A 59 5.54 -3.30 -3.33
C LEU A 59 6.99 -2.98 -3.67
N THR A 60 7.71 -3.85 -4.37
CA THR A 60 9.06 -3.54 -4.86
C THR A 60 9.09 -2.38 -5.86
N VAL A 61 7.96 -2.08 -6.53
CA VAL A 61 7.81 -0.95 -7.44
C VAL A 61 7.17 0.25 -6.73
N LEU A 62 6.15 0.00 -5.91
CA LEU A 62 5.38 1.05 -5.23
C LEU A 62 6.07 1.62 -3.98
N LEU A 63 7.01 0.87 -3.40
CA LEU A 63 7.81 1.25 -2.24
C LEU A 63 9.26 0.74 -2.45
N PRO A 64 10.05 1.44 -3.27
CA PRO A 64 11.45 1.08 -3.50
C PRO A 64 12.30 1.22 -2.22
N PRO A 65 13.50 0.61 -2.17
CA PRO A 65 14.41 0.73 -1.04
C PRO A 65 14.81 2.18 -0.72
#